data_AF-A0A6A8AFW0-F1
#
_entry.id   AF-A0A6A8AFW0-F1
#
_cell.length_a   1.000
_cell.length_b   1.000
_cell.length_c   1.000
_cell.angle_alpha   90.00
_cell.angle_beta   90.00
_cell.angle_gamma   90.00
#
_symmetry.space_group_name_H-M   'P 1'
#
loop_
_entity.id
_entity.type
_entity.pdbx_description
1 polymer ?
#
loop_
_entity_poly.entity_id
_entity_poly.type
_entity_poly.pdbx_seq_one_letter_code
_entity_poly.pdbx_strand_id
1 'polypeptide(L)'
;MQLIEGQTFSRLKDKNADLDIKDTIFRNCSFDNCLLSEHRPKGVLDKFPFSIWKSDPRRFQVTNVLIENCKAIGCQFGPAILSDVTVSNSTANDLTIFWGTLFRRVRFVGRLSAFRINALVDAVPDAKIQAAYDRTRNAFYQETDWAIDISQARFTSFSCVGNPARLFRLDAETQGIVRRQNVPADWTSKFYETNAWGPWVAALLAGDDDDVVLATPLAKPKTTRDRFLADLHVLRDLGIVDPPPTS
;
A
#
# COMPACT_ATOMS: atom_id res chain seq x y z
N MET A 1 -11.29 8.11 -21.77
CA MET A 1 -10.02 8.24 -21.04
C MET A 1 -8.99 8.96 -21.90
N GLN A 2 -8.27 9.91 -21.35
CA GLN A 2 -7.17 10.66 -21.99
C GLN A 2 -5.89 9.83 -21.96
N LEU A 3 -5.17 9.72 -23.09
CA LEU A 3 -3.85 9.10 -23.12
C LEU A 3 -2.75 10.17 -22.94
N ILE A 4 -1.84 9.90 -22.01
CA ILE A 4 -0.61 10.64 -21.77
C ILE A 4 0.53 9.64 -21.94
N GLU A 5 1.38 9.84 -22.95
CA GLU A 5 2.43 8.89 -23.30
C GLU A 5 3.80 9.54 -23.37
N GLY A 6 4.83 8.84 -22.84
CA GLY A 6 6.23 9.22 -22.99
C GLY A 6 6.62 10.53 -22.26
N GLN A 7 5.77 11.02 -21.36
CA GLN A 7 6.02 12.29 -20.67
C GLN A 7 6.82 12.12 -19.38
N THR A 8 7.60 13.14 -19.07
CA THR A 8 8.28 13.27 -17.78
C THR A 8 7.61 14.37 -16.96
N PHE A 9 7.14 13.99 -15.77
CA PHE A 9 6.59 14.87 -14.76
C PHE A 9 7.62 15.05 -13.65
N SER A 10 8.18 16.24 -13.52
CA SER A 10 9.21 16.52 -12.50
C SER A 10 8.67 17.47 -11.44
N ARG A 11 8.92 17.15 -10.17
CA ARG A 11 8.66 18.00 -8.99
C ARG A 11 7.19 18.45 -8.86
N LEU A 12 6.26 17.62 -9.33
CA LEU A 12 4.83 17.83 -9.07
C LEU A 12 4.58 17.77 -7.56
N LYS A 13 3.97 18.82 -6.99
CA LYS A 13 3.62 18.88 -5.57
C LYS A 13 2.17 19.29 -5.43
N ASP A 14 1.33 18.36 -5.03
CA ASP A 14 -0.04 18.67 -4.61
C ASP A 14 -0.07 18.84 -3.10
N LYS A 15 0.04 20.08 -2.61
CA LYS A 15 0.15 20.37 -1.17
C LYS A 15 -1.20 20.43 -0.45
N ASN A 16 -2.29 20.48 -1.20
CA ASN A 16 -3.62 20.76 -0.65
C ASN A 16 -4.62 19.61 -0.91
N ALA A 17 -4.17 18.53 -1.55
CA ALA A 17 -5.05 17.49 -2.08
C ALA A 17 -6.10 18.06 -3.05
N ASP A 18 -5.71 19.07 -3.84
CA ASP A 18 -6.58 19.74 -4.82
C ASP A 18 -6.49 19.06 -6.20
N LEU A 19 -5.55 18.13 -6.40
CA LEU A 19 -5.38 17.42 -7.66
C LEU A 19 -6.34 16.23 -7.74
N ASP A 20 -7.27 16.31 -8.69
CA ASP A 20 -8.11 15.18 -9.10
C ASP A 20 -7.61 14.62 -10.43
N ILE A 21 -7.20 13.35 -10.45
CA ILE A 21 -6.79 12.66 -11.67
C ILE A 21 -7.88 11.67 -12.05
N LYS A 22 -8.53 11.89 -13.20
CA LYS A 22 -9.66 11.07 -13.64
C LYS A 22 -9.52 10.66 -15.10
N ASP A 23 -10.04 9.48 -15.42
CA ASP A 23 -10.19 8.98 -16.79
C ASP A 23 -8.89 9.11 -17.61
N THR A 24 -7.76 8.66 -17.07
CA THR A 24 -6.44 8.89 -17.70
C THR A 24 -5.64 7.60 -17.85
N ILE A 25 -4.93 7.47 -18.96
CA ILE A 25 -3.91 6.45 -19.19
C ILE A 25 -2.57 7.16 -19.18
N PHE A 26 -1.70 6.81 -18.24
CA PHE A 26 -0.28 7.13 -18.29
C PHE A 26 0.47 5.93 -18.85
N ARG A 27 1.14 6.10 -19.98
CA ARG A 27 1.94 5.04 -20.61
C ARG A 27 3.38 5.50 -20.83
N ASN A 28 4.35 4.67 -20.47
CA ASN A 28 5.77 4.97 -20.70
C ASN A 28 6.21 6.32 -20.09
N CYS A 29 5.53 6.79 -19.03
CA CYS A 29 5.81 8.07 -18.39
C CYS A 29 6.84 7.93 -17.26
N SER A 30 7.48 9.04 -16.91
CA SER A 30 8.37 9.14 -15.75
C SER A 30 7.85 10.20 -14.78
N PHE A 31 7.74 9.84 -13.51
CA PHE A 31 7.44 10.75 -12.39
C PHE A 31 8.71 10.89 -11.58
N ASP A 32 9.21 12.10 -11.43
CA ASP A 32 10.51 12.39 -10.80
C ASP A 32 10.34 13.43 -9.70
N ASN A 33 10.67 13.07 -8.47
CA ASN A 33 10.56 13.89 -7.27
C ASN A 33 9.14 14.45 -7.05
N CYS A 34 8.12 13.66 -7.41
CA CYS A 34 6.72 14.02 -7.21
C CYS A 34 6.25 13.71 -5.78
N LEU A 35 5.51 14.64 -5.19
CA LEU A 35 4.78 14.48 -3.94
C LEU A 35 3.30 14.67 -4.25
N LEU A 36 2.58 13.56 -4.41
CA LEU A 36 1.15 13.59 -4.71
C LEU A 36 0.38 13.49 -3.40
N SER A 37 -0.20 14.63 -3.01
CA SER A 37 -0.74 14.93 -1.69
C SER A 37 0.33 14.97 -0.60
N GLU A 38 0.43 16.11 0.06
CA GLU A 38 1.15 16.28 1.31
C GLU A 38 0.11 16.68 2.35
N HIS A 39 0.01 15.93 3.45
CA HIS A 39 -0.71 16.46 4.60
C HIS A 39 0.14 17.57 5.23
N ARG A 40 -0.17 18.84 4.93
CA ARG A 40 0.32 19.95 5.74
C ARG A 40 -0.76 20.36 6.73
N PRO A 41 -0.56 20.17 8.04
CA PRO A 41 -1.26 21.02 8.98
C PRO A 41 -0.85 22.46 8.66
N LYS A 42 -1.80 23.29 8.20
CA LYS A 42 -1.60 24.74 8.24
C LYS A 42 -1.28 25.10 9.69
N GLY A 43 -0.08 25.65 9.96
CA GLY A 43 0.17 26.27 11.27
C GLY A 43 1.52 26.07 11.95
N VAL A 44 2.56 25.49 11.34
CA VAL A 44 3.90 25.53 12.00
C VAL A 44 4.57 26.92 11.86
N LEU A 45 4.03 27.81 11.01
CA LEU A 45 4.49 29.23 10.93
C LEU A 45 3.38 30.28 10.87
N ASP A 46 2.10 29.90 10.87
CA ASP A 46 1.01 30.88 10.92
C ASP A 46 0.63 31.12 12.39
N LYS A 47 1.18 32.21 12.95
CA LYS A 47 0.92 32.77 14.28
C LYS A 47 -0.54 33.23 14.46
N PHE A 48 -1.53 32.36 14.30
CA PHE A 48 -2.92 32.67 14.58
C PHE A 48 -3.62 31.51 15.31
N PRO A 49 -3.98 31.70 16.60
CA PRO A 49 -4.52 30.62 17.46
C PRO A 49 -5.98 30.23 17.17
N PHE A 50 -6.53 30.61 16.01
CA PHE A 50 -7.94 30.40 15.66
C PHE A 50 -8.16 29.83 14.25
N SER A 51 -7.16 29.15 13.68
CA SER A 51 -7.36 28.35 12.47
C SER A 51 -8.24 27.14 12.81
N ILE A 52 -9.54 27.28 12.54
CA ILE A 52 -10.55 26.22 12.58
C ILE A 52 -10.02 25.04 11.77
N TRP A 53 -9.57 23.99 12.48
CA TRP A 53 -9.29 22.70 11.87
C TRP A 53 -10.55 22.28 11.11
N LYS A 54 -10.51 22.29 9.78
CA LYS A 54 -11.57 21.63 9.01
C LYS A 54 -11.54 20.17 9.45
N SER A 55 -12.58 19.76 10.15
CA SER A 55 -12.73 18.48 10.85
C SER A 55 -12.76 17.26 9.92
N ASP A 56 -12.68 17.48 8.61
CA ASP A 56 -12.76 16.44 7.60
C ASP A 56 -11.42 16.29 6.85
N PRO A 57 -10.70 15.17 7.06
CA PRO A 57 -9.43 14.92 6.39
C PRO A 57 -9.64 14.71 4.89
N ARG A 58 -9.16 15.65 4.08
CA ARG A 58 -9.19 15.51 2.62
C ARG A 58 -8.15 14.51 2.13
N ARG A 59 -8.54 13.75 1.12
CA ARG A 59 -7.65 12.89 0.34
C ARG A 59 -7.81 13.22 -1.12
N PHE A 60 -6.70 13.36 -1.82
CA PHE A 60 -6.74 13.56 -3.27
C PHE A 60 -7.34 12.33 -3.94
N GLN A 61 -8.04 12.53 -5.06
CA GLN A 61 -8.77 11.45 -5.72
C GLN A 61 -8.08 11.06 -7.03
N VAL A 62 -7.86 9.76 -7.20
CA VAL A 62 -7.47 9.15 -8.47
C VAL A 62 -8.55 8.16 -8.86
N THR A 63 -9.20 8.38 -10.00
CA THR A 63 -10.36 7.57 -10.41
C THR A 63 -10.29 7.13 -11.86
N ASN A 64 -10.49 5.85 -12.15
CA ASN A 64 -10.49 5.31 -13.51
C ASN A 64 -9.18 5.63 -14.25
N VAL A 65 -8.06 5.20 -13.68
CA VAL A 65 -6.71 5.49 -14.18
C VAL A 65 -5.94 4.20 -14.48
N LEU A 66 -5.28 4.17 -15.63
CA LEU A 66 -4.30 3.14 -15.99
C LEU A 66 -2.90 3.74 -15.95
N ILE A 67 -1.99 3.13 -15.21
CA ILE A 67 -0.56 3.46 -15.18
C ILE A 67 0.19 2.24 -15.74
N GLU A 68 0.82 2.39 -16.90
CA GLU A 68 1.44 1.28 -17.64
C GLU A 68 2.87 1.62 -18.04
N ASN A 69 3.81 0.73 -17.71
CA ASN A 69 5.23 0.88 -18.05
C ASN A 69 5.84 2.21 -17.57
N CYS A 70 5.35 2.74 -16.46
CA CYS A 70 5.80 4.03 -15.92
C CYS A 70 6.93 3.86 -14.90
N LYS A 71 7.64 4.96 -14.64
CA LYS A 71 8.70 5.04 -13.63
C LYS A 71 8.39 6.08 -12.57
N ALA A 72 8.64 5.77 -11.30
CA ALA A 72 8.53 6.70 -10.18
C ALA A 72 9.88 6.84 -9.47
N ILE A 73 10.46 8.03 -9.47
CA ILE A 73 11.82 8.28 -8.97
C ILE A 73 11.71 9.28 -7.82
N GLY A 74 12.02 8.84 -6.59
CA GLY A 74 11.92 9.71 -5.42
C GLY A 74 10.51 10.23 -5.16
N CYS A 75 9.48 9.44 -5.49
CA CYS A 75 8.08 9.84 -5.32
C CYS A 75 7.48 9.32 -4.01
N GLN A 76 6.61 10.14 -3.42
CA GLN A 76 5.73 9.72 -2.32
C GLN A 76 4.28 10.01 -2.67
N PHE A 77 3.39 9.15 -2.20
CA PHE A 77 1.97 9.22 -2.53
C PHE A 77 1.13 9.20 -1.26
N GLY A 78 0.15 10.09 -1.19
CA GLY A 78 -0.88 10.07 -0.15
C GLY A 78 -0.72 11.14 0.92
N PRO A 79 -1.81 11.47 1.66
CA PRO A 79 -3.07 10.72 1.74
C PRO A 79 -4.00 10.80 0.53
N ALA A 80 -4.39 9.64 -0.04
CA ALA A 80 -5.16 9.53 -1.29
C ALA A 80 -6.36 8.60 -1.19
N ILE A 81 -7.29 8.70 -2.15
CA ILE A 81 -8.20 7.61 -2.51
C ILE A 81 -7.94 7.22 -3.96
N LEU A 82 -7.59 5.96 -4.19
CA LEU A 82 -7.47 5.37 -5.52
C LEU A 82 -8.69 4.48 -5.77
N SER A 83 -9.49 4.82 -6.78
CA SER A 83 -10.67 4.07 -7.20
C SER A 83 -10.56 3.63 -8.65
N ASP A 84 -10.76 2.34 -8.93
CA ASP A 84 -10.72 1.81 -10.30
C ASP A 84 -9.38 2.13 -11.00
N VAL A 85 -8.28 1.85 -10.31
CA VAL A 85 -6.92 2.13 -10.79
C VAL A 85 -6.20 0.83 -11.13
N THR A 86 -5.52 0.78 -12.27
CA THR A 86 -4.61 -0.33 -12.60
C THR A 86 -3.19 0.20 -12.75
N VAL A 87 -2.24 -0.42 -12.05
CA VAL A 87 -0.81 -0.16 -12.19
C VAL A 87 -0.14 -1.41 -12.72
N SER A 88 0.47 -1.30 -13.90
CA SER A 88 1.06 -2.44 -14.62
C SER A 88 2.50 -2.16 -15.02
N ASN A 89 3.36 -3.15 -14.78
CA ASN A 89 4.77 -3.16 -15.22
C ASN A 89 5.55 -1.86 -14.90
N SER A 90 5.21 -1.22 -13.78
CA SER A 90 5.73 0.10 -13.41
C SER A 90 6.73 -0.03 -12.25
N THR A 91 7.82 0.73 -12.33
CA THR A 91 8.96 0.58 -11.41
C THR A 91 9.28 1.87 -10.68
N ALA A 92 9.74 1.76 -9.45
CA ALA A 92 10.44 2.83 -8.74
C ALA A 92 11.93 2.55 -8.59
N ASN A 93 12.72 3.60 -8.39
CA ASN A 93 14.15 3.49 -8.12
C ASN A 93 14.43 2.74 -6.80
N ASP A 94 13.64 3.03 -5.76
CA ASP A 94 13.78 2.42 -4.44
C ASP A 94 12.43 1.83 -3.96
N LEU A 95 11.79 2.50 -3.00
CA LEU A 95 10.56 2.11 -2.34
C LEU A 95 9.46 3.13 -2.68
N THR A 96 8.35 2.68 -3.22
CA THR A 96 7.14 3.50 -3.33
C THR A 96 6.37 3.40 -2.02
N ILE A 97 6.23 4.51 -1.32
CA ILE A 97 5.47 4.59 -0.08
C ILE A 97 4.12 5.26 -0.35
N PHE A 98 3.05 4.58 0.06
CA PHE A 98 1.69 5.08 0.11
C PHE A 98 1.35 5.42 1.55
N TRP A 99 1.17 6.70 1.85
CA TRP A 99 0.78 7.21 3.17
C TRP A 99 -0.73 7.40 3.24
N GLY A 100 -1.39 6.84 4.25
CA GLY A 100 -2.82 7.05 4.54
C GLY A 100 -3.76 6.84 3.35
N THR A 101 -3.31 6.05 2.36
CA THR A 101 -3.97 5.88 1.08
C THR A 101 -5.03 4.80 1.17
N LEU A 102 -6.21 5.10 0.64
CA LEU A 102 -7.35 4.21 0.58
C LEU A 102 -7.50 3.67 -0.84
N PHE A 103 -7.89 2.40 -0.94
CA PHE A 103 -7.95 1.69 -2.20
C PHE A 103 -9.35 1.10 -2.42
N ARG A 104 -9.91 1.31 -3.59
CA ARG A 104 -11.16 0.67 -4.04
C ARG A 104 -10.94 0.17 -5.45
N ARG A 105 -11.04 -1.14 -5.63
CA ARG A 105 -10.86 -1.79 -6.92
C ARG A 105 -9.54 -1.45 -7.62
N VAL A 106 -8.43 -1.48 -6.87
CA VAL A 106 -7.09 -1.17 -7.39
C VAL A 106 -6.33 -2.44 -7.74
N ARG A 107 -5.77 -2.51 -8.95
CA ARG A 107 -5.06 -3.69 -9.46
C ARG A 107 -3.58 -3.41 -9.66
N PHE A 108 -2.74 -4.32 -9.21
CA PHE A 108 -1.30 -4.30 -9.41
C PHE A 108 -0.91 -5.52 -10.24
N VAL A 109 -0.33 -5.30 -11.42
CA VAL A 109 -0.11 -6.36 -12.42
C VAL A 109 1.32 -6.35 -12.94
N GLY A 110 1.91 -7.54 -13.08
CA GLY A 110 3.22 -7.72 -13.69
C GLY A 110 4.36 -7.27 -12.78
N ARG A 111 5.49 -6.87 -13.37
CA ARG A 111 6.71 -6.56 -12.62
C ARG A 111 6.62 -5.18 -11.95
N LEU A 112 6.70 -5.14 -10.62
CA LEU A 112 6.60 -3.93 -9.81
C LEU A 112 7.79 -3.80 -8.86
N SER A 113 8.16 -2.57 -8.51
CA SER A 113 9.20 -2.29 -7.50
C SER A 113 8.73 -2.61 -6.08
N ALA A 114 9.49 -2.17 -5.07
CA ALA A 114 9.13 -2.38 -3.69
C ALA A 114 8.02 -1.40 -3.31
N PHE A 115 6.91 -1.91 -2.76
CA PHE A 115 5.79 -1.10 -2.29
C PHE A 115 5.62 -1.22 -0.78
N ARG A 116 5.38 -0.08 -0.13
CA ARG A 116 4.97 0.00 1.27
C ARG A 116 3.71 0.83 1.40
N ILE A 117 2.65 0.21 1.91
CA ILE A 117 1.39 0.89 2.22
C ILE A 117 1.33 1.06 3.74
N ASN A 118 1.28 2.30 4.18
CA ASN A 118 1.18 2.67 5.58
C ASN A 118 -0.24 3.14 5.91
N ALA A 119 -0.74 2.69 7.07
CA ALA A 119 -1.95 3.23 7.68
C ALA A 119 -1.79 4.71 8.09
N LEU A 120 -0.56 5.08 8.47
CA LEU A 120 -0.19 6.43 8.88
C LEU A 120 -0.25 7.39 7.69
N VAL A 121 -0.69 8.61 7.95
CA VAL A 121 -0.84 9.68 6.94
C VAL A 121 0.45 10.42 6.64
N ASP A 122 1.45 10.25 7.51
CA ASP A 122 2.79 10.82 7.43
C ASP A 122 3.74 9.93 8.26
N ALA A 123 5.05 10.19 8.22
CA ALA A 123 6.05 9.50 9.02
C ALA A 123 5.89 9.73 10.53
N VAL A 124 5.44 10.94 10.93
CA VAL A 124 5.21 11.32 12.33
C VAL A 124 3.92 12.14 12.44
N PRO A 125 2.74 11.50 12.34
CA PRO A 125 1.47 12.24 12.31
C PRO A 125 1.07 12.70 13.71
N ASP A 126 0.41 13.86 13.79
CA ASP A 126 -0.30 14.26 15.01
C ASP A 126 -1.42 13.26 15.32
N ALA A 127 -1.56 12.88 16.59
CA ALA A 127 -2.50 11.83 17.00
C ALA A 127 -3.97 12.18 16.70
N LYS A 128 -4.38 13.44 16.83
CA LYS A 128 -5.75 13.87 16.54
C LYS A 128 -6.01 13.85 15.03
N ILE A 129 -5.01 14.24 14.25
CA ILE A 129 -5.06 14.17 12.80
C ILE A 129 -5.17 12.71 12.36
N GLN A 130 -4.28 11.84 12.84
CA GLN A 130 -4.31 10.41 12.52
C GLN A 130 -5.67 9.79 12.87
N ALA A 131 -6.22 10.08 14.07
CA ALA A 131 -7.53 9.60 14.47
C ALA A 131 -8.67 10.05 13.54
N ALA A 132 -8.60 11.25 12.96
CA ALA A 132 -9.57 11.69 11.95
C ALA A 132 -9.44 10.88 10.65
N TYR A 133 -8.22 10.62 10.19
CA TYR A 133 -7.97 9.78 9.01
C TYR A 133 -8.34 8.31 9.24
N ASP A 134 -8.18 7.78 10.45
CA ASP A 134 -8.58 6.42 10.82
C ASP A 134 -10.10 6.26 10.81
N ARG A 135 -10.85 7.24 11.34
CA ARG A 135 -12.32 7.22 11.28
C ARG A 135 -12.82 7.19 9.83
N THR A 136 -12.24 8.00 8.95
CA THR A 136 -12.61 8.01 7.53
C THR A 136 -12.18 6.74 6.80
N ARG A 137 -11.02 6.15 7.14
CA ARG A 137 -10.59 4.83 6.63
C ARG A 137 -11.59 3.73 7.00
N ASN A 138 -12.02 3.69 8.26
CA ASN A 138 -12.93 2.66 8.75
C ASN A 138 -14.29 2.73 8.04
N ALA A 139 -14.86 3.94 7.92
CA ALA A 139 -16.10 4.14 7.17
C ALA A 139 -15.94 3.74 5.68
N PHE A 140 -14.83 4.13 5.04
CA PHE A 140 -14.56 3.79 3.64
C PHE A 140 -14.51 2.28 3.39
N TYR A 141 -13.87 1.51 4.27
CA TYR A 141 -13.73 0.05 4.13
C TYR A 141 -14.94 -0.77 4.60
N GLN A 142 -15.91 -0.15 5.26
CA GLN A 142 -17.23 -0.77 5.49
C GLN A 142 -18.04 -0.88 4.20
N GLU A 143 -17.90 0.08 3.29
CA GLU A 143 -18.66 0.16 2.03
C GLU A 143 -17.88 -0.39 0.82
N THR A 144 -16.66 -0.85 1.00
CA THR A 144 -15.79 -1.31 -0.09
C THR A 144 -15.95 -2.81 -0.31
N ASP A 145 -16.23 -3.20 -1.56
CA ASP A 145 -16.38 -4.58 -2.01
C ASP A 145 -15.03 -5.32 -2.01
N TRP A 146 -14.05 -4.78 -2.70
CA TRP A 146 -12.65 -5.18 -2.62
C TRP A 146 -11.74 -3.97 -2.86
N ALA A 147 -10.60 -3.95 -2.18
CA ALA A 147 -9.71 -2.80 -2.15
C ALA A 147 -8.57 -2.97 -3.16
N ILE A 148 -7.83 -4.08 -3.04
CA ILE A 148 -6.56 -4.30 -3.72
C ILE A 148 -6.54 -5.69 -4.35
N ASP A 149 -6.18 -5.78 -5.62
CA ASP A 149 -5.88 -7.02 -6.33
C ASP A 149 -4.38 -7.05 -6.64
N ILE A 150 -3.68 -7.98 -5.99
CA ILE A 150 -2.26 -8.27 -6.24
C ILE A 150 -2.07 -9.68 -6.79
N SER A 151 -3.13 -10.39 -7.18
CA SER A 151 -3.05 -11.78 -7.67
C SER A 151 -2.11 -11.96 -8.87
N GLN A 152 -1.90 -10.90 -9.66
CA GLN A 152 -0.99 -10.91 -10.81
C GLN A 152 0.26 -10.05 -10.60
N ALA A 153 0.49 -9.58 -9.37
CA ALA A 153 1.61 -8.71 -9.05
C ALA A 153 2.90 -9.51 -8.82
N ARG A 154 4.01 -8.96 -9.32
CA ARG A 154 5.36 -9.49 -9.11
C ARG A 154 6.23 -8.38 -8.52
N PHE A 155 6.13 -8.20 -7.20
CA PHE A 155 6.88 -7.20 -6.45
C PHE A 155 8.34 -7.61 -6.22
N THR A 156 9.22 -6.62 -6.06
CA THR A 156 10.53 -6.86 -5.44
C THR A 156 10.43 -6.93 -3.91
N SER A 157 9.43 -6.28 -3.31
CA SER A 157 9.02 -6.40 -1.91
C SER A 157 7.63 -5.80 -1.74
N PHE A 158 6.83 -6.31 -0.81
CA PHE A 158 5.52 -5.77 -0.49
C PHE A 158 5.32 -5.76 1.03
N SER A 159 4.80 -4.66 1.54
CA SER A 159 4.33 -4.56 2.93
C SER A 159 3.10 -3.67 2.98
N CYS A 160 2.08 -4.09 3.70
CA CYS A 160 0.84 -3.35 3.84
C CYS A 160 0.37 -3.39 5.29
N VAL A 161 0.00 -2.23 5.81
CA VAL A 161 -0.53 -2.02 7.16
C VAL A 161 -1.82 -1.20 7.05
N GLY A 162 -2.82 -1.51 7.88
CA GLY A 162 -4.09 -0.78 7.98
C GLY A 162 -5.10 -1.03 6.87
N ASN A 163 -4.88 -2.03 6.01
CA ASN A 163 -5.86 -2.44 4.99
C ASN A 163 -6.32 -3.86 5.31
N PRO A 164 -7.63 -4.08 5.56
CA PRO A 164 -8.12 -5.40 5.95
C PRO A 164 -7.82 -6.46 4.88
N ALA A 165 -7.17 -7.57 5.25
CA ALA A 165 -6.78 -8.60 4.28
C ALA A 165 -7.99 -9.25 3.57
N ARG A 166 -9.18 -9.24 4.19
CA ARG A 166 -10.44 -9.67 3.55
C ARG A 166 -10.81 -8.90 2.27
N LEU A 167 -10.26 -7.70 2.08
CA LEU A 167 -10.49 -6.85 0.91
C LEU A 167 -9.45 -7.05 -0.19
N PHE A 168 -8.54 -8.01 -0.01
CA PHE A 168 -7.52 -8.34 -1.00
C PHE A 168 -7.96 -9.49 -1.91
N ARG A 169 -7.56 -9.40 -3.17
CA ARG A 169 -7.52 -10.54 -4.10
C ARG A 169 -6.09 -10.96 -4.28
N LEU A 170 -5.84 -12.24 -4.01
CA LEU A 170 -4.49 -12.79 -3.88
C LEU A 170 -4.33 -14.03 -4.75
N ASP A 171 -3.08 -14.32 -5.11
CA ASP A 171 -2.70 -15.59 -5.72
C ASP A 171 -2.41 -16.63 -4.64
N ALA A 172 -3.15 -17.74 -4.66
CA ALA A 172 -3.06 -18.77 -3.62
C ALA A 172 -1.74 -19.53 -3.62
N GLU A 173 -0.99 -19.53 -4.72
CA GLU A 173 0.32 -20.19 -4.74
C GLU A 173 1.37 -19.35 -4.02
N THR A 174 1.44 -18.06 -4.34
CA THR A 174 2.56 -17.19 -3.99
C THR A 174 2.27 -16.17 -2.89
N GLN A 175 1.01 -16.08 -2.43
CA GLN A 175 0.55 -15.05 -1.49
C GLN A 175 -0.37 -15.66 -0.42
N GLY A 176 -0.48 -15.01 0.73
CA GLY A 176 -1.29 -15.52 1.83
C GLY A 176 -1.58 -14.48 2.90
N ILE A 177 -2.43 -14.85 3.85
CA ILE A 177 -2.86 -13.98 4.94
C ILE A 177 -2.41 -14.59 6.26
N VAL A 178 -1.68 -13.82 7.07
CA VAL A 178 -1.44 -14.18 8.48
C VAL A 178 -2.48 -13.46 9.32
N ARG A 179 -3.23 -14.21 10.12
CA ARG A 179 -4.14 -13.66 11.13
C ARG A 179 -3.46 -13.69 12.48
N ARG A 180 -3.54 -12.58 13.23
CA ARG A 180 -2.93 -12.45 14.57
C ARG A 180 -3.31 -13.62 15.48
N GLN A 181 -4.58 -14.00 15.47
CA GLN A 181 -5.11 -15.09 16.30
C GLN A 181 -4.53 -16.49 15.95
N ASN A 182 -3.98 -16.67 14.75
CA ASN A 182 -3.35 -17.93 14.33
C ASN A 182 -1.87 -17.99 14.72
N VAL A 183 -1.26 -16.88 15.14
CA VAL A 183 0.14 -16.85 15.51
C VAL A 183 0.29 -17.36 16.95
N PRO A 184 1.01 -18.47 17.18
CA PRO A 184 1.12 -19.05 18.52
C PRO A 184 1.99 -18.18 19.43
N ALA A 185 1.80 -18.26 20.75
CA ALA A 185 2.55 -17.45 21.71
C ALA A 185 4.07 -17.68 21.66
N ASP A 186 4.51 -18.88 21.28
CA ASP A 186 5.91 -19.30 21.13
C ASP A 186 6.46 -19.13 19.69
N TRP A 187 5.83 -18.29 18.87
CA TRP A 187 6.19 -18.11 17.46
C TRP A 187 7.67 -17.74 17.22
N THR A 188 8.29 -16.96 18.13
CA THR A 188 9.69 -16.52 17.97
C THR A 188 10.65 -17.70 17.89
N SER A 189 10.50 -18.69 18.78
CA SER A 189 11.35 -19.88 18.78
C SER A 189 11.00 -20.85 17.65
N LYS A 190 9.77 -20.81 17.13
CA LYS A 190 9.32 -21.68 16.04
C LYS A 190 9.85 -21.26 14.68
N PHE A 191 9.82 -19.97 14.34
CA PHE A 191 10.14 -19.55 12.98
C PHE A 191 10.75 -18.15 12.81
N TYR A 192 10.89 -17.31 13.83
CA TYR A 192 11.30 -15.91 13.60
C TYR A 192 12.68 -15.78 12.92
N GLU A 193 13.69 -16.53 13.39
CA GLU A 193 15.04 -16.46 12.82
C GLU A 193 15.24 -17.36 11.59
N THR A 194 14.44 -18.42 11.49
CA THR A 194 14.61 -19.46 10.46
C THR A 194 13.77 -19.19 9.21
N ASN A 195 12.66 -18.46 9.33
CA ASN A 195 11.72 -18.18 8.25
C ASN A 195 11.83 -16.74 7.76
N ALA A 196 11.92 -16.54 6.43
CA ALA A 196 12.06 -15.23 5.81
C ALA A 196 10.91 -14.26 6.11
N TRP A 197 9.73 -14.76 6.48
CA TRP A 197 8.55 -13.96 6.85
C TRP A 197 8.53 -13.54 8.32
N GLY A 198 9.44 -14.02 9.15
CA GLY A 198 9.53 -13.69 10.58
C GLY A 198 9.37 -12.18 10.87
N PRO A 199 10.08 -11.28 10.16
CA PRO A 199 9.93 -9.84 10.35
C PRO A 199 8.54 -9.27 10.04
N TRP A 200 7.81 -9.84 9.08
CA TRP A 200 6.44 -9.39 8.75
C TRP A 200 5.44 -9.83 9.82
N VAL A 201 5.59 -11.04 10.35
CA VAL A 201 4.76 -11.51 11.47
C VAL A 201 5.07 -10.72 12.74
N ALA A 202 6.34 -10.42 13.00
CA ALA A 202 6.74 -9.55 14.10
C ALA A 202 6.09 -8.16 14.00
N ALA A 203 6.10 -7.57 12.80
CA ALA A 203 5.48 -6.28 12.53
C ALA A 203 3.96 -6.30 12.71
N LEU A 204 3.27 -7.37 12.28
CA LEU A 204 1.85 -7.58 12.59
C LEU A 204 1.64 -7.53 14.10
N LEU A 205 2.35 -8.38 14.85
CA LEU A 205 2.14 -8.51 16.30
C LEU A 205 2.43 -7.24 17.08
N ALA A 206 3.38 -6.42 16.62
CA ALA A 206 3.72 -5.13 17.22
C ALA A 206 2.73 -4.00 16.90
N GLY A 207 1.96 -4.14 15.81
CA GLY A 207 0.90 -3.19 15.43
C GLY A 207 -0.45 -3.55 16.04
N ASP A 208 -1.49 -2.86 15.57
CA ASP A 208 -2.89 -3.07 15.99
C ASP A 208 -3.73 -3.82 14.94
N ASP A 209 -3.15 -4.17 13.79
CA ASP A 209 -3.87 -4.90 12.75
C ASP A 209 -4.18 -6.34 13.20
N ASP A 210 -5.34 -6.85 12.79
CA ASP A 210 -5.76 -8.24 13.04
C ASP A 210 -5.16 -9.22 12.03
N ASP A 211 -4.77 -8.74 10.85
CA ASP A 211 -4.21 -9.54 9.78
C ASP A 211 -3.16 -8.78 8.95
N VAL A 212 -2.31 -9.52 8.24
CA VAL A 212 -1.37 -8.98 7.26
C VAL A 212 -1.30 -9.86 6.02
N VAL A 213 -1.18 -9.22 4.86
CA VAL A 213 -0.96 -9.90 3.58
C VAL A 213 0.55 -10.12 3.37
N LEU A 214 0.90 -11.36 3.09
CA LEU A 214 2.24 -11.76 2.63
C LEU A 214 2.20 -11.96 1.11
N ALA A 215 3.14 -11.35 0.39
CA ALA A 215 3.27 -11.51 -1.05
C ALA A 215 4.71 -11.82 -1.43
N THR A 216 4.97 -13.06 -1.86
CA THR A 216 6.31 -13.51 -2.25
C THR A 216 6.93 -12.53 -3.25
N PRO A 217 8.20 -12.10 -3.07
CA PRO A 217 8.83 -11.12 -3.94
C PRO A 217 9.25 -11.74 -5.30
N LEU A 218 8.28 -12.01 -6.17
CA LEU A 218 8.46 -12.73 -7.44
C LEU A 218 9.36 -12.02 -8.46
N ALA A 219 9.70 -10.74 -8.24
CA ALA A 219 10.63 -9.99 -9.07
C ALA A 219 12.08 -9.98 -8.56
N LYS A 220 12.37 -10.57 -7.38
CA LYS A 220 13.72 -10.79 -6.85
C LYS A 220 14.43 -11.97 -7.55
N PRO A 221 15.76 -12.10 -7.39
CA PRO A 221 16.51 -13.25 -7.88
C PRO A 221 15.92 -14.58 -7.39
N LYS A 222 16.09 -15.64 -8.19
CA LYS A 222 15.50 -16.96 -7.96
C LYS A 222 15.77 -17.50 -6.55
N THR A 223 17.01 -17.41 -6.07
CA THR A 223 17.40 -17.90 -4.74
C THR A 223 16.60 -17.24 -3.61
N THR A 224 16.43 -15.91 -3.66
CA THR A 224 15.62 -15.18 -2.69
C THR A 224 14.14 -15.52 -2.83
N ARG A 225 13.61 -15.48 -4.05
CA ARG A 225 12.20 -15.76 -4.31
C ARG A 225 11.80 -17.15 -3.84
N ASP A 226 12.59 -18.17 -4.20
CA ASP A 226 12.28 -19.57 -3.89
C ASP A 226 12.37 -19.81 -2.37
N ARG A 227 13.27 -19.11 -1.65
CA ARG A 227 13.30 -19.12 -0.18
C ARG A 227 11.99 -18.59 0.41
N PHE A 228 11.56 -17.38 0.02
CA PHE A 228 10.32 -16.79 0.54
C PHE A 228 9.09 -17.65 0.22
N LEU A 229 9.06 -18.28 -0.96
CA LEU A 229 7.97 -19.18 -1.33
C LEU A 229 7.96 -20.44 -0.46
N ALA A 230 9.12 -21.09 -0.28
CA ALA A 230 9.24 -22.25 0.59
C ALA A 230 8.84 -21.93 2.03
N ASP A 231 9.30 -20.79 2.56
CA ASP A 231 8.98 -20.31 3.90
C ASP A 231 7.50 -19.93 4.05
N LEU A 232 6.82 -19.50 2.98
CA LEU A 232 5.37 -19.30 2.96
C LEU A 232 4.62 -20.62 3.14
N HIS A 233 5.08 -21.68 2.44
CA HIS A 233 4.49 -23.03 2.59
C HIS A 233 4.69 -23.58 4.00
N VAL A 234 5.87 -23.39 4.61
CA VAL A 234 6.10 -23.78 6.02
C VAL A 234 5.09 -23.12 6.95
N LEU A 235 4.79 -21.83 6.76
CA LEU A 235 3.78 -21.14 7.58
C LEU A 235 2.36 -21.63 7.32
N ARG A 236 2.04 -22.09 6.10
CA ARG A 236 0.74 -22.73 5.80
C ARG A 236 0.61 -24.09 6.50
N ASP A 237 1.66 -24.90 6.46
CA ASP A 237 1.69 -26.21 7.13
C ASP A 237 1.53 -26.08 8.65
N LEU A 238 2.01 -24.97 9.21
CA LEU A 238 1.82 -24.62 10.63
C LEU A 238 0.43 -24.02 10.94
N GLY A 239 -0.43 -23.80 9.95
CA GLY A 239 -1.75 -23.17 10.11
C GLY A 239 -1.70 -21.67 10.43
N ILE A 240 -0.55 -21.02 10.22
CA ILE A 240 -0.35 -19.59 10.50
C ILE A 240 -0.82 -18.74 9.33
N VAL A 241 -0.57 -19.21 8.10
CA VAL A 241 -0.98 -18.56 6.86
C VAL A 241 -2.21 -19.27 6.32
N ASP A 242 -3.28 -18.51 6.16
CA ASP A 242 -4.47 -18.95 5.48
C ASP A 242 -4.34 -18.77 3.96
N PRO A 243 -4.95 -19.66 3.15
CA PRO A 243 -5.11 -19.38 1.73
C PRO A 243 -5.97 -18.13 1.53
N PRO A 244 -5.89 -17.49 0.36
CA PRO A 244 -6.79 -16.39 0.01
C PRO A 244 -8.25 -16.78 0.21
N PRO A 245 -9.14 -15.82 0.54
CA PRO A 245 -10.58 -16.08 0.52
C PRO A 245 -10.97 -16.58 -0.88
N THR A 246 -11.70 -17.69 -0.95
CA THR A 246 -12.30 -18.14 -2.21
C THR A 246 -13.31 -17.09 -2.66
N SER A 247 -13.00 -16.40 -3.77
CA SER A 247 -13.86 -15.40 -4.41
C SER A 247 -15.10 -16.01 -5.05
#